data_AF-A0A3B0XU20-F1
#
_entry.id   AF-A0A3B0XU20-F1
#
_cell.length_a   1.000
_cell.length_b   1.000
_cell.length_c   1.000
_cell.angle_alpha   90.00
_cell.angle_beta   90.00
_cell.angle_gamma   90.00
#
_symmetry.space_group_name_H-M   'P 1'
#
loop_
_entity.id
_entity.type
_entity.pdbx_description
1 polymer ?
#
loop_
_entity_poly.entity_id
_entity_poly.type
_entity_poly.pdbx_seq_one_letter_code
_entity_poly.pdbx_strand_id
1 'polypeptide(L)'
;MKNPTDKPIWEIEKIINVANELQKRGSTGASTGEQIAAAFVINKMEYLPANYQDVVEAWERLDTWQRYVKHIKQHYMDLIEEG
;
A
#
# COMPACT_ATOMS: atom_id res chain seq x y z
N MET A 1 8.19 -11.62 15.58
CA MET A 1 7.46 -12.69 14.87
C MET A 1 5.98 -12.41 15.04
N LYS A 2 5.18 -12.38 13.96
CA LYS A 2 3.73 -12.36 14.12
C LYS A 2 3.23 -13.71 14.58
N ASN A 3 2.21 -13.72 15.44
CA ASN A 3 1.43 -14.93 15.60
C ASN A 3 0.52 -15.13 14.38
N PRO A 4 0.26 -16.38 13.94
CA PRO A 4 -0.62 -16.68 12.80
C PRO A 4 -2.06 -16.15 12.94
N THR A 5 -2.44 -15.67 14.12
CA THR A 5 -3.77 -15.18 14.48
C THR A 5 -3.85 -13.66 14.66
N ASP A 6 -2.73 -12.94 14.53
CA ASP A 6 -2.71 -11.49 14.73
C ASP A 6 -3.26 -10.78 13.48
N LYS A 7 -4.51 -10.37 13.57
CA LYS A 7 -5.17 -9.53 12.57
C LYS A 7 -4.36 -8.24 12.39
N PRO A 8 -4.06 -7.81 11.15
CA PRO A 8 -3.41 -6.53 10.94
C PRO A 8 -4.25 -5.39 11.53
N ILE A 9 -3.60 -4.33 12.02
CA ILE A 9 -4.34 -3.11 12.38
C ILE A 9 -5.01 -2.53 11.14
N TRP A 10 -6.08 -1.75 11.35
CA TRP A 10 -6.96 -1.31 10.27
C TRP A 10 -6.23 -0.60 9.12
N GLU A 11 -5.18 0.19 9.38
CA GLU A 11 -4.41 0.87 8.33
C GLU A 11 -3.65 -0.13 7.45
N ILE A 12 -3.09 -1.18 8.06
CA ILE A 12 -2.38 -2.23 7.33
C ILE A 12 -3.37 -3.00 6.45
N GLU A 13 -4.51 -3.39 7.01
CA GLU A 13 -5.57 -4.08 6.24
C GLU A 13 -6.02 -3.23 5.05
N LYS A 14 -6.19 -1.93 5.29
CA LYS A 14 -6.65 -1.02 4.25
C LYS A 14 -5.64 -0.90 3.11
N ILE A 15 -4.36 -0.75 3.40
CA ILE A 15 -3.31 -0.69 2.36
C ILE A 15 -3.24 -2.01 1.57
N ILE A 16 -3.34 -3.17 2.24
CA ILE A 16 -3.34 -4.48 1.58
C ILE A 16 -4.54 -4.62 0.64
N ASN A 17 -5.74 -4.25 1.10
CA ASN A 17 -6.95 -4.32 0.28
C ASN A 17 -6.83 -3.44 -0.98
N VAL A 18 -6.32 -2.22 -0.83
CA VAL A 18 -6.14 -1.28 -1.95
C VAL A 18 -5.06 -1.78 -2.92
N ALA A 19 -3.98 -2.36 -2.41
CA ALA A 19 -2.96 -3.00 -3.24
C ALA A 19 -3.53 -4.13 -4.10
N ASN A 20 -4.35 -5.00 -3.51
CA ASN A 20 -5.01 -6.09 -4.23
C ASN A 20 -6.04 -5.58 -5.25
N GLU A 21 -6.81 -4.52 -4.91
CA GLU A 21 -7.70 -3.85 -5.87
C GLU A 21 -6.93 -3.31 -7.08
N LEU A 22 -5.81 -2.61 -6.85
CA LEU A 22 -4.97 -2.06 -7.91
C LEU A 22 -4.40 -3.15 -8.80
N GLN A 23 -3.88 -4.24 -8.25
CA GLN A 23 -3.36 -5.34 -9.08
C GLN A 23 -4.45 -6.02 -9.89
N LYS A 24 -5.63 -6.25 -9.31
CA LYS A 24 -6.71 -6.97 -9.97
C LYS A 24 -7.46 -6.15 -11.02
N ARG A 25 -7.61 -4.84 -10.81
CA ARG A 25 -8.49 -3.98 -11.60
C ARG A 25 -7.76 -2.81 -12.28
N GLY A 26 -6.51 -2.56 -11.93
CA GLY A 26 -5.76 -1.37 -12.36
C GLY A 26 -6.30 -0.05 -11.80
N SER A 27 -7.26 -0.09 -10.87
CA SER A 27 -7.92 1.10 -10.33
C SER A 27 -8.49 0.83 -8.93
N THR A 28 -8.70 1.90 -8.16
CA THR A 28 -9.27 1.85 -6.80
C THR A 28 -10.09 3.11 -6.51
N GLY A 29 -11.05 3.01 -5.60
CA GLY A 29 -11.78 4.15 -5.04
C GLY A 29 -11.17 4.69 -3.74
N ALA A 30 -9.93 4.29 -3.44
CA ALA A 30 -9.21 4.70 -2.24
C ALA A 30 -8.88 6.20 -2.23
N SER A 31 -8.61 6.73 -1.04
CA SER A 31 -8.04 8.06 -0.88
C SER A 31 -6.62 8.12 -1.47
N THR A 32 -6.16 9.35 -1.76
CA THR A 32 -4.82 9.60 -2.31
C THR A 32 -3.70 8.94 -1.48
N GLY A 33 -3.75 9.06 -0.15
CA GLY A 33 -2.73 8.47 0.73
C GLY A 33 -2.73 6.94 0.71
N GLU A 34 -3.91 6.33 0.71
CA GLU A 34 -4.07 4.88 0.61
C GLU A 34 -3.54 4.34 -0.72
N GLN A 35 -3.90 5.01 -1.83
CA GLN A 35 -3.43 4.64 -3.16
C GLN A 35 -1.91 4.75 -3.28
N ILE A 36 -1.31 5.85 -2.77
CA ILE A 36 0.14 6.02 -2.75
C ILE A 36 0.79 4.89 -1.92
N ALA A 37 0.31 4.64 -0.70
CA ALA A 37 0.85 3.59 0.16
C ALA A 37 0.79 2.21 -0.50
N ALA A 38 -0.34 1.89 -1.15
CA ALA A 38 -0.52 0.64 -1.89
C ALA A 38 0.44 0.52 -3.09
N ALA A 39 0.57 1.59 -3.89
CA ALA A 39 1.52 1.64 -5.02
C ALA A 39 2.96 1.38 -4.56
N PHE A 40 3.37 1.93 -3.41
CA PHE A 40 4.66 1.64 -2.80
C PHE A 40 4.78 0.19 -2.32
N VAL A 41 3.75 -0.40 -1.71
CA VAL A 41 3.77 -1.80 -1.26
C VAL A 41 4.06 -2.74 -2.43
N ILE A 42 3.33 -2.58 -3.54
CA ILE A 42 3.44 -3.46 -4.73
C ILE A 42 4.50 -3.01 -5.74
N ASN A 43 5.26 -1.95 -5.45
CA ASN A 43 6.28 -1.37 -6.33
C ASN A 43 5.79 -0.99 -7.74
N LYS A 44 4.52 -0.57 -7.88
CA LYS A 44 3.94 -0.14 -9.16
C LYS A 44 3.62 1.36 -9.12
N MET A 45 4.63 2.17 -9.43
CA MET A 45 4.51 3.65 -9.40
C MET A 45 3.57 4.21 -10.47
N GLU A 46 3.24 3.41 -11.49
CA GLU A 46 2.18 3.72 -12.46
C GLU A 46 0.80 3.93 -11.81
N TYR A 47 0.59 3.40 -10.60
CA TYR A 47 -0.62 3.62 -9.82
C TYR A 47 -0.55 4.83 -8.89
N LEU A 48 0.53 5.62 -8.91
CA LEU A 48 0.52 6.89 -8.21
C LEU A 48 -0.54 7.82 -8.82
N PRO A 49 -1.23 8.64 -8.01
CA PRO A 49 -2.16 9.64 -8.52
C PRO A 49 -1.46 10.59 -9.50
N ALA A 50 -2.14 10.99 -10.58
CA ALA A 50 -1.52 11.73 -11.69
C ALA A 50 -0.86 13.07 -11.31
N ASN A 51 -1.23 13.65 -10.16
CA ASN A 51 -0.64 14.87 -9.63
C ASN A 51 0.69 14.64 -8.89
N TYR A 52 1.10 13.39 -8.65
CA TYR A 52 2.40 13.03 -8.08
C TYR A 52 3.32 12.49 -9.16
N GLN A 53 4.12 13.39 -9.75
CA GLN A 53 5.16 13.03 -10.71
C GLN A 53 6.49 12.67 -10.03
N ASP A 54 6.73 13.19 -8.83
CA ASP A 54 7.88 12.86 -8.01
C ASP A 54 7.52 11.77 -6.99
N VAL A 55 8.19 10.62 -7.11
CA VAL A 55 8.03 9.48 -6.21
C VAL A 55 8.48 9.84 -4.79
N VAL A 56 9.50 10.69 -4.62
CA VAL A 56 9.97 11.11 -3.29
C VAL A 56 8.92 11.97 -2.61
N GLU A 57 8.30 12.91 -3.32
CA GLU A 57 7.20 13.73 -2.78
C GLU A 57 6.01 12.86 -2.35
N ALA A 58 5.62 11.89 -3.20
CA ALA A 58 4.56 10.94 -2.87
C ALA A 58 4.90 10.14 -1.60
N TRP A 59 6.16 9.68 -1.48
CA TRP A 59 6.64 8.97 -0.31
C TRP A 59 6.59 9.84 0.96
N GLU A 60 7.09 11.08 0.89
CA GLU A 60 7.11 12.02 2.01
C GLU A 60 5.70 12.36 2.49
N ARG A 61 4.74 12.49 1.57
CA ARG A 61 3.34 12.78 1.92
C ARG A 61 2.67 11.72 2.79
N LEU A 62 3.15 10.47 2.76
CA LEU A 62 2.60 9.42 3.61
C LEU A 62 2.85 9.69 5.10
N ASP A 63 3.85 10.49 5.47
CA ASP A 63 4.20 10.80 6.86
C ASP A 63 4.22 9.51 7.72
N THR A 64 3.34 9.40 8.72
CA THR A 64 3.27 8.22 9.60
C THR A 64 2.93 6.91 8.88
N TRP A 65 2.26 6.95 7.72
CA TRP A 65 1.88 5.75 6.95
C TRP A 65 3.06 5.05 6.29
N GLN A 66 4.21 5.73 6.13
CA GLN A 66 5.46 5.11 5.67
C GLN A 66 5.84 3.87 6.50
N ARG A 67 5.57 3.91 7.82
CA ARG A 67 5.87 2.79 8.72
C ARG A 67 5.03 1.56 8.38
N TYR A 68 3.77 1.75 7.98
CA TYR A 68 2.87 0.66 7.62
C TYR A 68 3.29 0.02 6.30
N VAL A 69 3.69 0.82 5.31
CA VAL A 69 4.26 0.30 4.05
C VAL A 69 5.49 -0.58 4.32
N LYS A 70 6.44 -0.09 5.13
CA LYS A 70 7.65 -0.86 5.51
C LYS A 70 7.27 -2.16 6.22
N HIS A 71 6.33 -2.09 7.15
CA HIS A 71 5.90 -3.24 7.94
C HIS A 71 5.13 -4.28 7.11
N ILE A 72 4.33 -3.85 6.13
CA ILE A 72 3.70 -4.73 5.14
C ILE A 72 4.76 -5.46 4.32
N LYS A 73 5.72 -4.72 3.74
CA LYS A 73 6.80 -5.31 2.96
C LYS A 73 7.62 -6.34 3.73
N GLN A 74 7.79 -6.15 5.05
CA GLN A 74 8.57 -7.05 5.89
C GLN A 74 7.79 -8.28 6.37
N HIS A 75 6.47 -8.19 6.51
CA HIS A 75 5.73 -9.20 7.26
C HIS A 75 4.38 -9.62 6.69
N TYR A 76 3.77 -8.87 5.76
CA TYR A 76 2.43 -9.13 5.23
C TYR A 76 2.40 -9.31 3.70
N MET A 77 3.56 -9.48 3.05
CA MET A 77 3.61 -9.67 1.59
C MET A 77 2.90 -10.96 1.14
N ASP A 78 2.74 -11.93 2.03
CA ASP A 78 1.95 -13.15 1.82
C ASP A 78 0.45 -12.88 1.61
N LEU A 79 -0.04 -11.71 2.00
CA LEU A 79 -1.45 -11.29 1.81
C LEU A 79 -1.67 -10.46 0.53
N ILE A 80 -0.61 -10.18 -0.21
CA ILE A 80 -0.68 -9.46 -1.49
C ILE A 80 -0.87 -10.49 -2.60
N GLU A 81 -1.99 -10.40 -3.30
CA GLU A 81 -2.30 -11.27 -4.44
C GLU A 81 -1.36 -10.92 -5.61
N GLU A 82 -0.73 -11.89 -6.27
CA GLU A 82 0.00 -11.61 -7.51
C GLU A 82 -1.00 -11.28 -8.63
N GLY A 83 -0.79 -10.15 -9.31
CA GLY A 83 -1.62 -9.67 -10.44
C GLY A 83 -1.22 -10.25 -11.78
#